data_AF-A0A1I2C0H2-F1
#
_entry.id   AF-A0A1I2C0H2-F1
#
_cell.length_a   1.000
_cell.length_b   1.000
_cell.length_c   1.000
_cell.angle_alpha   90.00
_cell.angle_beta   90.00
_cell.angle_gamma   90.00
#
_symmetry.space_group_name_H-M   'P 1'
#
loop_
_entity.id
_entity.type
_entity.pdbx_description
1 polymer ?
#
loop_
_entity_poly.entity_id
_entity_poly.type
_entity_poly.pdbx_seq_one_letter_code
_entity_poly.pdbx_strand_id
1 'polypeptide(L)'
;MKWTKKILIGIMLVLCCSMVVSAFMLKKEYDKNDKGEIYFLYGTILEQPFRHLVITGGNISNIIYEPSAKPSVRVFKQWWGYHDKRVTTMVRNDTLYLYFPDKYKDLYEKNQIKNGNMVRIFSPELISVTGSNTNLRLLKLNQQDLTVNISGKSNFEVESLSYNFGNISIKASDTTAVVFEISPTLKKAGTENENEIPADVKGWDAFHIKNLIAEVSGNSFVDVGHAQIDSIDFKVSDTSAIVLSGGTIKKHFPGNR
;
A
#
# COMPACT_ATOMS: atom_id res chain seq x y z
N MET A 1 -42.75 14.10 -51.95
CA MET A 1 -42.26 14.85 -50.76
C MET A 1 -41.33 15.97 -51.22
N LYS A 2 -41.55 17.23 -50.81
CA LYS A 2 -40.74 18.39 -51.23
C LYS A 2 -39.26 18.19 -50.84
N TRP A 3 -38.34 18.67 -51.69
CA TRP A 3 -36.89 18.47 -51.54
C TRP A 3 -36.36 18.97 -50.18
N THR A 4 -36.90 20.10 -49.70
CA THR A 4 -36.64 20.65 -48.36
C THR A 4 -36.99 19.70 -47.22
N LYS A 5 -38.08 18.93 -47.31
CA LYS A 5 -38.44 17.92 -46.29
C LYS A 5 -37.46 16.73 -46.30
N LYS A 6 -36.96 16.34 -47.48
CA LYS A 6 -35.94 15.28 -47.60
C LYS A 6 -34.62 15.70 -46.96
N ILE A 7 -34.21 16.96 -47.17
CA ILE A 7 -33.00 17.53 -46.54
C ILE A 7 -33.14 17.57 -45.03
N LEU A 8 -34.27 18.06 -44.51
CA LEU A 8 -34.50 18.17 -43.07
C LEU A 8 -34.42 16.79 -42.38
N ILE A 9 -35.07 15.78 -42.97
CA ILE A 9 -35.02 14.39 -42.47
C ILE A 9 -33.61 13.83 -42.54
N GLY A 10 -32.86 14.11 -43.62
CA GLY A 10 -31.47 13.71 -43.76
C GLY A 10 -30.56 14.28 -42.67
N ILE A 11 -30.68 15.58 -42.39
CA ILE A 11 -29.91 16.24 -41.31
C ILE A 11 -30.28 15.65 -39.94
N MET A 12 -31.58 15.42 -39.69
CA MET A 12 -32.03 14.83 -38.43
C MET A 12 -31.48 13.40 -38.23
N LEU A 13 -31.47 12.58 -39.29
CA LEU A 13 -30.88 11.24 -39.25
C LEU A 13 -29.37 11.28 -39.02
N VAL A 14 -28.65 12.20 -39.66
CA VAL A 14 -27.20 12.37 -39.45
C VAL A 14 -26.90 12.77 -38.00
N LEU A 15 -27.69 13.68 -37.41
CA LEU A 15 -27.54 14.07 -36.01
C LEU A 15 -27.85 12.93 -35.05
N CYS A 16 -28.94 12.18 -35.27
CA CYS A 16 -29.25 11.01 -34.45
C CYS A 16 -28.15 9.93 -34.55
N CYS A 17 -27.67 9.64 -35.77
CA CYS A 17 -26.60 8.69 -35.99
C CYS A 17 -25.28 9.15 -35.36
N SER A 18 -24.92 10.44 -35.45
CA SER A 18 -23.69 10.95 -34.86
C SER A 18 -23.72 10.88 -33.33
N MET A 19 -24.87 11.14 -32.70
CA MET A 19 -25.04 10.99 -31.26
C MET A 19 -24.89 9.53 -30.82
N VAL A 20 -25.51 8.58 -31.54
CA VAL A 20 -25.42 7.15 -31.22
C VAL A 20 -23.99 6.64 -31.40
N VAL A 21 -23.33 6.97 -32.52
CA VAL A 21 -21.93 6.58 -32.77
C VAL A 21 -21.00 7.16 -31.72
N SER A 22 -21.19 8.44 -31.35
CA SER A 22 -20.39 9.09 -30.29
C SER A 22 -20.60 8.41 -28.94
N ALA A 23 -21.84 8.09 -28.58
CA ALA A 23 -22.14 7.37 -27.34
C ALA A 23 -21.51 5.98 -27.32
N PHE A 24 -21.53 5.23 -28.43
CA PHE A 24 -20.86 3.93 -28.54
C PHE A 24 -19.34 4.05 -28.47
N MET A 25 -18.74 5.06 -29.10
CA MET A 25 -17.29 5.29 -29.03
C MET A 25 -16.85 5.68 -27.62
N LEU A 26 -17.57 6.60 -26.98
CA LEU A 26 -17.31 6.99 -25.59
C LEU A 26 -17.50 5.81 -24.64
N LYS A 27 -18.56 5.02 -24.80
CA LYS A 27 -18.79 3.81 -24.00
C LYS A 27 -17.68 2.78 -24.25
N LYS A 28 -17.22 2.59 -25.48
CA LYS A 28 -16.13 1.64 -25.78
C LYS A 28 -14.83 2.07 -25.12
N GLU A 29 -14.49 3.36 -25.17
CA GLU A 29 -13.28 3.88 -24.53
C GLU A 29 -13.40 3.85 -23.00
N TYR A 30 -14.59 4.15 -22.47
CA TYR A 30 -14.94 4.00 -21.06
C TYR A 30 -14.83 2.54 -20.59
N ASP A 31 -15.43 1.59 -21.30
CA ASP A 31 -15.39 0.17 -20.95
C ASP A 31 -13.97 -0.39 -21.06
N LYS A 32 -13.18 0.07 -22.03
CA LYS A 32 -11.78 -0.31 -22.22
C LYS A 32 -10.87 0.20 -21.10
N ASN A 33 -11.08 1.43 -20.64
CA ASN A 33 -10.18 2.09 -19.68
C ASN A 33 -10.66 2.02 -18.22
N ASP A 34 -11.97 1.95 -17.98
CA ASP A 34 -12.57 2.15 -16.64
C ASP A 34 -13.14 0.86 -16.03
N LYS A 35 -13.68 -0.07 -16.83
CA LYS A 35 -14.31 -1.29 -16.29
C LYS A 35 -13.34 -2.43 -15.96
N GLY A 36 -12.08 -2.36 -16.39
CA GLY A 36 -11.11 -3.45 -16.22
C GLY A 36 -9.88 -3.13 -15.38
N GLU A 37 -9.51 -1.85 -15.23
CA GLU A 37 -8.26 -1.46 -14.57
C GLU A 37 -8.52 -0.57 -13.36
N ILE A 38 -8.49 -1.16 -12.17
CA ILE A 38 -8.67 -0.50 -10.86
C ILE A 38 -7.72 0.71 -10.66
N TYR A 39 -6.64 0.78 -11.44
CA TYR A 39 -5.61 1.81 -11.35
C TYR A 39 -5.44 2.64 -12.64
N PHE A 40 -6.48 2.79 -13.46
CA PHE A 40 -6.43 3.53 -14.74
C PHE A 40 -5.94 5.00 -14.59
N LEU A 41 -6.17 5.61 -13.42
CA LEU A 41 -5.68 6.96 -13.08
C LEU A 41 -4.18 7.02 -12.80
N TYR A 42 -3.47 5.89 -12.80
CA TYR A 42 -2.03 5.83 -12.57
C TYR A 42 -1.30 5.48 -13.86
N GLY A 43 -0.17 6.13 -14.08
CA GLY A 43 0.75 5.83 -15.17
C GLY A 43 1.92 5.02 -14.66
N THR A 44 2.26 3.96 -15.37
CA THR A 44 3.43 3.12 -15.05
C THR A 44 4.73 3.87 -15.36
N ILE A 45 5.66 3.86 -14.41
CA ILE A 45 7.01 4.45 -14.56
C ILE A 45 8.13 3.40 -14.48
N LEU A 46 7.83 2.18 -14.02
CA LEU A 46 8.74 1.05 -13.91
C LEU A 46 7.96 -0.27 -13.92
N GLU A 47 8.49 -1.31 -14.57
CA GLU A 47 7.90 -2.67 -14.63
C GLU A 47 8.89 -3.79 -14.27
N GLN A 48 10.03 -3.43 -13.68
CA GLN A 48 11.07 -4.39 -13.32
C GLN A 48 10.70 -5.11 -12.00
N PRO A 49 10.98 -6.42 -11.87
CA PRO A 49 10.77 -7.16 -10.64
C PRO A 49 11.73 -6.72 -9.55
N PHE A 50 11.30 -6.83 -8.29
CA PHE A 50 12.08 -6.59 -7.09
C PHE A 50 11.43 -7.36 -5.92
N ARG A 51 12.23 -7.62 -4.88
CA ARG A 51 11.77 -8.18 -3.60
C ARG A 51 12.13 -7.31 -2.40
N HIS A 52 13.02 -6.34 -2.61
CA HIS A 52 13.43 -5.37 -1.61
C HIS A 52 13.03 -3.96 -2.03
N LEU A 53 12.63 -3.12 -1.08
CA LEU A 53 12.19 -1.76 -1.33
C LEU A 53 13.01 -0.77 -0.50
N VAL A 54 13.57 0.24 -1.16
CA VAL A 54 14.24 1.38 -0.53
C VAL A 54 13.51 2.66 -0.95
N ILE A 55 12.96 3.40 0.01
CA ILE A 55 12.24 4.65 -0.25
C ILE A 55 12.89 5.80 0.50
N THR A 56 13.14 6.90 -0.20
CA THR A 56 13.57 8.16 0.40
C THR A 56 12.57 9.26 0.06
N GLY A 57 12.01 9.88 1.09
CA GLY A 57 10.99 10.92 0.97
C GLY A 57 9.56 10.37 0.82
N GLY A 58 8.63 11.28 0.48
CA GLY A 58 7.22 10.95 0.27
C GLY A 58 6.33 11.04 1.51
N ASN A 59 6.85 11.45 2.68
CA ASN A 59 6.09 11.60 3.93
C ASN A 59 4.97 12.64 3.94
N ILE A 60 4.80 13.42 2.86
CA ILE A 60 3.63 14.31 2.73
C ILE A 60 2.47 13.67 1.95
N SER A 61 2.73 12.59 1.20
CA SER A 61 1.73 11.82 0.47
C SER A 61 1.53 10.45 1.11
N ASN A 62 0.66 9.62 0.54
CA ASN A 62 0.59 8.19 0.86
C ASN A 62 1.19 7.39 -0.29
N ILE A 63 2.02 6.42 0.06
CA ILE A 63 2.58 5.42 -0.85
C ILE A 63 1.91 4.09 -0.51
N ILE A 64 1.38 3.41 -1.51
CA ILE A 64 0.69 2.14 -1.32
C ILE A 64 1.49 1.03 -1.99
N TYR A 65 1.72 -0.05 -1.27
CA TYR A 65 2.20 -1.30 -1.84
C TYR A 65 1.06 -2.33 -1.86
N GLU A 66 0.93 -3.10 -2.93
CA GLU A 66 0.04 -4.26 -3.03
C GLU A 66 0.75 -5.41 -3.75
N PRO A 67 0.60 -6.67 -3.29
CA PRO A 67 1.16 -7.80 -4.01
C PRO A 67 0.49 -7.97 -5.38
N SER A 68 1.28 -8.32 -6.39
CA SER A 68 0.80 -8.53 -7.76
C SER A 68 1.78 -9.39 -8.55
N ALA A 69 1.28 -10.33 -9.35
CA ALA A 69 2.09 -11.09 -10.29
C ALA A 69 2.80 -10.21 -11.34
N LYS A 70 2.28 -8.99 -11.58
CA LYS A 70 2.85 -8.01 -12.52
C LYS A 70 3.55 -6.90 -11.73
N PRO A 71 4.88 -6.94 -11.59
CA PRO A 71 5.60 -5.92 -10.86
C PRO A 71 5.50 -4.57 -11.58
N SER A 72 5.22 -3.51 -10.84
CA SER A 72 5.23 -2.16 -11.40
C SER A 72 5.31 -1.09 -10.32
N VAL A 73 5.85 0.08 -10.69
CA VAL A 73 5.65 1.32 -9.96
C VAL A 73 4.77 2.23 -10.81
N ARG A 74 3.69 2.72 -10.21
CA ARG A 74 2.72 3.58 -10.89
C ARG A 74 2.51 4.87 -10.11
N VAL A 75 2.37 5.97 -10.83
CA VAL A 75 2.21 7.31 -10.27
C VAL A 75 0.91 7.93 -10.78
N PHE A 76 0.20 8.63 -9.91
CA PHE A 76 -1.08 9.26 -10.24
C PHE A 76 -0.93 10.28 -11.38
N LYS A 77 -1.63 10.07 -12.50
CA LYS A 77 -1.47 10.82 -13.75
C LYS A 77 -1.82 12.30 -13.61
N GLN A 78 -2.75 12.65 -12.73
CA GLN A 78 -3.20 14.05 -12.56
C GLN A 78 -2.29 14.87 -11.65
N TRP A 79 -1.32 14.25 -10.99
CA TRP A 79 -0.30 14.98 -10.25
C TRP A 79 0.77 15.47 -11.22
N TRP A 80 1.11 16.76 -11.19
CA TRP A 80 2.14 17.33 -12.06
C TRP A 80 3.51 16.64 -11.92
N GLY A 81 3.83 16.08 -10.75
CA GLY A 81 5.05 15.31 -10.56
C GLY A 81 5.16 14.06 -11.43
N TYR A 82 4.04 13.52 -11.94
CA TYR A 82 4.04 12.45 -12.94
C TYR A 82 4.65 12.93 -14.27
N HIS A 83 4.15 14.04 -14.79
CA HIS A 83 4.61 14.60 -16.08
C HIS A 83 6.05 15.12 -15.98
N ASP A 84 6.40 15.74 -14.85
CA ASP A 84 7.75 16.23 -14.55
C ASP A 84 8.72 15.10 -14.17
N LYS A 85 8.28 13.83 -14.11
CA LYS A 85 9.06 12.65 -13.70
C LYS A 85 9.83 12.85 -12.38
N ARG A 86 9.18 13.48 -11.40
CA ARG A 86 9.83 13.85 -10.13
C ARG A 86 10.06 12.67 -9.19
N VAL A 87 9.29 11.61 -9.36
CA VAL A 87 9.55 10.34 -8.70
C VAL A 87 10.52 9.56 -9.56
N THR A 88 11.72 9.33 -9.06
CA THR A 88 12.72 8.54 -9.77
C THR A 88 12.75 7.12 -9.23
N THR A 89 12.98 6.16 -10.12
CA THR A 89 13.01 4.74 -9.80
C THR A 89 14.19 4.05 -10.46
N MET A 90 14.74 3.05 -9.78
CA MET A 90 15.75 2.17 -10.32
C MET A 90 15.68 0.83 -9.59
N VAL A 91 15.79 -0.28 -10.32
CA VAL A 91 16.04 -1.59 -9.71
C VAL A 91 17.52 -1.93 -9.84
N ARG A 92 18.12 -2.35 -8.73
CA ARG A 92 19.48 -2.89 -8.70
C ARG A 92 19.54 -4.03 -7.69
N ASN A 93 20.10 -5.17 -8.09
CA ASN A 93 20.25 -6.35 -7.22
C ASN A 93 18.94 -6.71 -6.50
N ASP A 94 17.84 -6.83 -7.25
CA ASP A 94 16.51 -7.18 -6.73
C ASP A 94 15.91 -6.16 -5.73
N THR A 95 16.49 -4.97 -5.67
CA THR A 95 16.06 -3.87 -4.82
C THR A 95 15.52 -2.73 -5.67
N LEU A 96 14.27 -2.35 -5.44
CA LEU A 96 13.68 -1.13 -5.96
C LEU A 96 14.10 0.05 -5.09
N TYR A 97 14.77 1.01 -5.70
CA TYR A 97 15.04 2.33 -5.13
C TYR A 97 14.01 3.32 -5.68
N LEU A 98 13.31 4.01 -4.78
CA LEU A 98 12.28 5.01 -5.07
C LEU A 98 12.62 6.31 -4.36
N TYR A 99 12.81 7.38 -5.12
CA TYR A 99 13.15 8.70 -4.56
C TYR A 99 12.07 9.72 -4.89
N PHE A 100 11.62 10.43 -3.85
CA PHE A 100 10.74 11.57 -3.97
C PHE A 100 11.55 12.87 -3.96
N PRO A 101 11.02 13.96 -4.54
CA PRO A 101 11.69 15.25 -4.46
C PRO A 101 11.66 15.79 -3.03
N ASP A 102 12.78 16.35 -2.58
CA ASP A 102 12.90 16.98 -1.26
C ASP A 102 12.20 18.35 -1.19
N LYS A 103 11.88 18.93 -2.36
CA LYS A 103 11.27 20.25 -2.51
C LYS A 103 10.11 20.21 -3.49
N TYR A 104 9.05 20.92 -3.15
CA TYR A 104 7.88 21.13 -3.99
C TYR A 104 7.86 22.60 -4.45
N LYS A 105 7.30 22.88 -5.63
CA LYS A 105 7.35 24.21 -6.25
C LYS A 105 6.62 25.25 -5.40
N ASP A 106 5.47 24.87 -4.83
CA ASP A 106 4.64 25.76 -4.04
C ASP A 106 3.76 25.00 -3.02
N LEU A 107 2.99 25.77 -2.24
CA LEU A 107 2.06 25.25 -1.25
C LEU A 107 0.86 24.52 -1.89
N TYR A 108 0.45 24.92 -3.09
CA TYR A 108 -0.67 24.30 -3.79
C TYR A 108 -0.33 22.87 -4.21
N GLU A 109 0.84 22.65 -4.81
CA GLU A 109 1.35 21.33 -5.15
C GLU A 109 1.49 20.47 -3.90
N LYS A 110 2.06 21.02 -2.82
CA LYS A 110 2.17 20.33 -1.53
C LYS A 110 0.81 19.91 -0.98
N ASN A 111 -0.21 20.75 -1.11
CA ASN A 111 -1.57 20.46 -0.67
C ASN A 111 -2.28 19.46 -1.58
N GLN A 112 -2.01 19.47 -2.90
CA GLN A 112 -2.59 18.53 -3.85
C GLN A 112 -2.20 17.08 -3.52
N ILE A 113 -0.96 16.87 -3.09
CA ILE A 113 -0.45 15.53 -2.75
C ILE A 113 -0.64 15.15 -1.28
N LYS A 114 -1.02 16.12 -0.44
CA LYS A 114 -1.22 15.90 0.99
C LYS A 114 -2.29 14.84 1.20
N ASN A 115 -1.94 13.75 1.89
CA ASN A 115 -2.83 12.62 2.18
C ASN A 115 -3.39 11.90 0.93
N GLY A 116 -2.86 12.16 -0.27
CA GLY A 116 -3.27 11.47 -1.50
C GLY A 116 -2.40 10.25 -1.78
N ASN A 117 -2.99 9.21 -2.37
CA ASN A 117 -2.29 8.00 -2.79
C ASN A 117 -1.56 8.26 -4.12
N MET A 118 -0.40 8.88 -4.07
CA MET A 118 0.29 9.37 -5.28
C MET A 118 1.06 8.28 -6.00
N VAL A 119 1.60 7.31 -5.25
CA VAL A 119 2.42 6.23 -5.78
C VAL A 119 1.87 4.89 -5.33
N ARG A 120 1.78 3.96 -6.27
CA ARG A 120 1.42 2.56 -6.06
C ARG A 120 2.55 1.66 -6.52
N ILE A 121 2.92 0.70 -5.68
CA ILE A 121 4.04 -0.20 -5.87
C ILE A 121 3.49 -1.63 -5.87
N PHE A 122 3.95 -2.43 -6.82
CA PHE A 122 3.47 -3.78 -7.03
C PHE A 122 4.66 -4.70 -7.24
N SER A 123 4.71 -5.82 -6.52
CA SER A 123 5.58 -6.96 -6.79
C SER A 123 4.93 -8.26 -6.31
N PRO A 124 5.35 -9.44 -6.81
CA PRO A 124 4.81 -10.71 -6.33
C PRO A 124 5.17 -10.95 -4.86
N GLU A 125 6.34 -10.48 -4.46
CA GLU A 125 6.91 -10.67 -3.14
C GLU A 125 7.61 -9.41 -2.66
N LEU A 126 7.53 -9.15 -1.35
CA LEU A 126 8.26 -8.07 -0.69
C LEU A 126 8.77 -8.59 0.65
N ILE A 127 10.08 -8.79 0.74
CA ILE A 127 10.74 -9.40 1.90
C ILE A 127 11.44 -8.37 2.79
N SER A 128 11.77 -7.19 2.25
CA SER A 128 12.26 -6.10 3.08
C SER A 128 11.87 -4.72 2.59
N VAL A 129 11.72 -3.80 3.53
CA VAL A 129 11.49 -2.38 3.31
C VAL A 129 12.49 -1.58 4.13
N THR A 130 13.18 -0.65 3.47
CA THR A 130 13.96 0.41 4.11
C THR A 130 13.38 1.75 3.67
N GLY A 131 12.92 2.57 4.61
CA GLY A 131 12.24 3.83 4.34
C GLY A 131 12.77 4.97 5.19
N SER A 132 12.97 6.14 4.60
CA SER A 132 13.29 7.36 5.36
C SER A 132 12.44 8.54 4.89
N ASN A 133 11.88 9.29 5.85
CA ASN A 133 10.94 10.38 5.58
C ASN A 133 9.81 9.96 4.64
N THR A 134 9.17 8.83 4.93
CA THR A 134 8.20 8.20 4.05
C THR A 134 6.88 7.89 4.75
N ASN A 135 5.79 7.84 4.00
CA ASN A 135 4.50 7.40 4.50
C ASN A 135 3.98 6.28 3.59
N LEU A 136 4.20 5.04 4.05
CA LEU A 136 4.04 3.83 3.26
C LEU A 136 3.05 2.89 3.95
N ARG A 137 2.08 2.41 3.18
CA ARG A 137 1.16 1.36 3.60
C ARG A 137 1.32 0.13 2.73
N LEU A 138 1.64 -1.01 3.35
CA LEU A 138 1.62 -2.31 2.71
C LEU A 138 0.21 -2.88 2.85
N LEU A 139 -0.47 -3.07 1.73
CA LEU A 139 -1.80 -3.63 1.69
C LEU A 139 -1.77 -5.08 1.24
N LYS A 140 -2.60 -5.89 1.91
CA LYS A 140 -2.83 -7.28 1.58
C LYS A 140 -1.55 -8.13 1.55
N LEU A 141 -0.59 -7.81 2.42
CA LEU A 141 0.70 -8.50 2.48
C LEU A 141 0.48 -9.99 2.76
N ASN A 142 1.16 -10.89 2.06
CA ASN A 142 0.98 -12.35 2.22
C ASN A 142 2.30 -13.08 2.46
N GLN A 143 3.31 -12.35 2.95
CA GLN A 143 4.64 -12.87 3.22
C GLN A 143 4.73 -13.38 4.66
N GLN A 144 5.45 -14.48 4.85
CA GLN A 144 5.68 -15.04 6.19
C GLN A 144 6.78 -14.31 6.96
N ASP A 145 7.79 -13.80 6.25
CA ASP A 145 8.91 -13.07 6.82
C ASP A 145 8.92 -11.64 6.27
N LEU A 146 9.28 -10.67 7.11
CA LEU A 146 9.42 -9.27 6.70
C LEU A 146 10.48 -8.55 7.54
N THR A 147 11.40 -7.88 6.86
CA THR A 147 12.37 -6.97 7.49
C THR A 147 12.02 -5.51 7.18
N VAL A 148 11.89 -4.69 8.21
CA VAL A 148 11.44 -3.31 8.13
C VAL A 148 12.44 -2.40 8.81
N ASN A 149 13.00 -1.43 8.10
CA ASN A 149 13.88 -0.39 8.63
C ASN A 149 13.31 0.98 8.27
N ILE A 150 12.71 1.70 9.23
CA ILE A 150 12.03 2.97 8.99
C ILE A 150 12.63 4.07 9.87
N SER A 151 12.94 5.22 9.28
CA SER A 151 13.57 6.35 9.97
C SER A 151 13.05 7.71 9.49
N GLY A 152 13.55 8.80 10.09
CA GLY A 152 13.12 10.16 9.79
C GLY A 152 11.70 10.45 10.31
N LYS A 153 10.98 11.33 9.60
CA LYS A 153 9.56 11.60 9.87
C LYS A 153 8.69 10.68 9.02
N SER A 154 8.39 9.51 9.54
CA SER A 154 7.78 8.43 8.76
C SER A 154 6.57 7.79 9.42
N ASN A 155 5.65 7.30 8.59
CA ASN A 155 4.57 6.41 8.99
C ASN A 155 4.66 5.15 8.13
N PHE A 156 4.60 3.99 8.76
CA PHE A 156 4.64 2.71 8.09
C PHE A 156 3.53 1.81 8.64
N GLU A 157 2.64 1.36 7.77
CA GLU A 157 1.50 0.52 8.15
C GLU A 157 1.53 -0.77 7.34
N VAL A 158 1.33 -1.90 8.01
CA VAL A 158 1.20 -3.21 7.38
C VAL A 158 -0.20 -3.74 7.64
N GLU A 159 -0.90 -4.05 6.55
CA GLU A 159 -2.15 -4.78 6.53
C GLU A 159 -1.93 -6.16 5.90
N SER A 160 -1.93 -7.20 6.74
CA SER A 160 -1.58 -8.57 6.31
C SER A 160 -2.79 -9.45 6.01
N LEU A 161 -2.67 -10.31 5.00
CA LEU A 161 -3.50 -11.49 4.72
C LEU A 161 -2.91 -12.80 5.29
N SER A 162 -1.71 -12.77 5.89
CA SER A 162 -1.15 -13.92 6.58
C SER A 162 -1.55 -13.94 8.05
N TYR A 163 -2.04 -15.10 8.51
CA TYR A 163 -2.28 -15.39 9.93
C TYR A 163 -1.04 -15.95 10.64
N ASN A 164 -0.02 -16.40 9.91
CA ASN A 164 1.15 -17.07 10.47
C ASN A 164 2.43 -16.44 9.89
N PHE A 165 3.20 -15.79 10.75
CA PHE A 165 4.48 -15.19 10.42
C PHE A 165 5.63 -15.98 11.03
N GLY A 166 6.71 -16.10 10.26
CA GLY A 166 7.98 -16.61 10.72
C GLY A 166 8.72 -15.55 11.51
N ASN A 167 9.55 -14.77 10.82
CA ASN A 167 10.44 -13.78 11.40
C ASN A 167 10.04 -12.38 10.95
N ILE A 168 9.66 -11.55 11.91
CA ILE A 168 9.41 -10.13 11.71
C ILE A 168 10.52 -9.36 12.40
N SER A 169 11.26 -8.55 11.62
CA SER A 169 12.31 -7.68 12.15
C SER A 169 11.95 -6.23 11.87
N ILE A 170 11.83 -5.41 12.89
CA ILE A 170 11.44 -4.01 12.80
C ILE A 170 12.52 -3.15 13.44
N LYS A 171 13.00 -2.15 12.71
CA LYS A 171 13.82 -1.07 13.22
C LYS A 171 13.12 0.25 12.94
N ALA A 172 12.82 1.01 13.98
CA ALA A 172 12.16 2.30 13.90
C ALA A 172 12.96 3.37 14.64
N SER A 173 13.30 4.48 13.98
CA SER A 173 14.09 5.56 14.59
C SER A 173 13.56 6.96 14.25
N ASP A 174 14.09 7.96 14.94
CA ASP A 174 13.80 9.39 14.77
C ASP A 174 12.36 9.79 15.15
N THR A 175 11.45 9.94 14.19
CA THR A 175 10.05 10.31 14.43
C THR A 175 9.15 9.42 13.59
N THR A 176 9.06 8.16 14.01
CA THR A 176 8.48 7.08 13.21
C THR A 176 7.32 6.40 13.93
N ALA A 177 6.23 6.17 13.20
CA ALA A 177 5.16 5.27 13.60
C ALA A 177 5.21 4.01 12.74
N VAL A 178 5.24 2.84 13.36
CA VAL A 178 5.07 1.54 12.70
C VAL A 178 3.84 0.86 13.27
N VAL A 179 2.90 0.48 12.41
CA VAL A 179 1.68 -0.23 12.81
C VAL A 179 1.58 -1.53 12.01
N PHE A 180 1.32 -2.63 12.70
CA PHE A 180 1.20 -3.95 12.12
C PHE A 180 -0.13 -4.57 12.52
N GLU A 181 -1.00 -4.79 11.54
CA GLU A 181 -2.37 -5.26 11.75
C GLU A 181 -2.76 -6.33 10.72
N ILE A 182 -3.74 -7.14 11.09
CA ILE A 182 -4.37 -8.07 10.16
C ILE A 182 -5.44 -7.35 9.33
N SER A 183 -5.54 -7.72 8.05
CA SER A 183 -6.50 -7.12 7.14
C SER A 183 -7.93 -7.25 7.65
N PRO A 184 -8.73 -6.17 7.65
CA PRO A 184 -10.16 -6.25 7.90
C PRO A 184 -10.90 -7.18 6.93
N THR A 185 -10.33 -7.44 5.74
CA THR A 185 -10.93 -8.37 4.78
C THR A 185 -10.90 -9.81 5.27
N LEU A 186 -9.86 -10.21 6.01
CA LEU A 186 -9.79 -11.49 6.69
C LEU A 186 -10.77 -11.55 7.87
N LYS A 187 -10.91 -10.45 8.63
CA LYS A 187 -11.89 -10.35 9.72
C LYS A 187 -13.35 -10.50 9.24
N LYS A 188 -13.61 -10.39 7.93
CA LYS A 188 -14.95 -10.54 7.30
C LYS A 188 -15.22 -11.92 6.69
N ALA A 189 -14.28 -12.86 6.72
CA ALA A 189 -14.48 -14.25 6.23
C ALA A 189 -15.13 -15.13 7.31
N GLY A 190 -16.31 -14.70 7.80
CA GLY A 190 -17.09 -15.39 8.81
C GLY A 190 -18.46 -15.84 8.33
N THR A 191 -18.70 -15.88 7.02
CA THR A 191 -19.97 -16.35 6.44
C THR A 191 -19.73 -16.88 5.03
N GLU A 192 -19.85 -18.21 4.89
CA GLU A 192 -20.20 -18.99 3.68
C GLU A 192 -19.09 -19.72 2.89
N ASN A 193 -18.02 -20.26 3.49
CA ASN A 193 -17.26 -21.33 2.83
C ASN A 193 -16.81 -22.46 3.78
N GLU A 194 -17.01 -23.72 3.35
CA GLU A 194 -16.82 -24.96 4.11
C GLU A 194 -15.36 -25.29 4.50
N ASN A 195 -14.43 -24.35 4.34
CA ASN A 195 -13.04 -24.46 4.80
C ASN A 195 -12.70 -23.40 5.86
N GLU A 196 -13.69 -22.84 6.56
CA GLU A 196 -13.52 -21.74 7.53
C GLU A 196 -13.42 -22.21 8.99
N ILE A 197 -12.57 -21.50 9.74
CA ILE A 197 -12.39 -21.65 11.18
C ILE A 197 -13.59 -20.97 11.86
N PRO A 198 -14.35 -21.68 12.74
CA PRO A 198 -15.54 -21.12 13.37
C PRO A 198 -15.26 -19.82 14.16
N ALA A 199 -16.21 -18.87 14.14
CA ALA A 199 -16.14 -17.59 14.90
C ALA A 199 -16.01 -17.79 16.43
N ASP A 200 -16.23 -19.01 16.88
CA ASP A 200 -16.10 -19.55 18.22
C ASP A 200 -14.67 -20.01 18.58
N VAL A 201 -13.71 -19.91 17.65
CA VAL A 201 -12.28 -20.11 17.96
C VAL A 201 -11.70 -18.87 18.61
N LYS A 202 -11.43 -18.97 19.92
CA LYS A 202 -10.70 -17.97 20.71
C LYS A 202 -9.36 -17.62 20.02
N GLY A 203 -9.23 -16.39 19.50
CA GLY A 203 -8.05 -15.91 18.78
C GLY A 203 -8.18 -15.87 17.24
N TRP A 204 -9.39 -16.00 16.68
CA TRP A 204 -9.67 -15.80 15.24
C TRP A 204 -9.30 -14.39 14.73
N ASP A 205 -9.29 -13.42 15.63
CA ASP A 205 -8.89 -12.03 15.40
C ASP A 205 -7.39 -11.81 15.58
N ALA A 206 -6.65 -12.85 16.01
CA ALA A 206 -5.23 -12.78 16.31
C ALA A 206 -4.38 -13.57 15.30
N PHE A 207 -3.30 -12.96 14.83
CA PHE A 207 -2.28 -13.65 14.04
C PHE A 207 -1.13 -14.13 14.91
N HIS A 208 -0.40 -15.12 14.42
CA HIS A 208 0.75 -15.71 15.09
C HIS A 208 2.06 -15.18 14.50
N ILE A 209 2.99 -14.78 15.36
CA ILE A 209 4.37 -14.45 14.99
C ILE A 209 5.30 -15.38 15.77
N LYS A 210 6.10 -16.17 15.04
CA LYS A 210 7.10 -17.03 15.67
C LYS A 210 8.22 -16.22 16.32
N ASN A 211 8.82 -15.28 15.59
CA ASN A 211 9.91 -14.45 16.11
C ASN A 211 9.67 -12.98 15.75
N LEU A 212 9.60 -12.11 16.76
CA LEU A 212 9.58 -10.66 16.60
C LEU A 212 10.89 -10.06 17.14
N ILE A 213 11.62 -9.35 16.29
CA ILE A 213 12.79 -8.54 16.68
C ILE A 213 12.42 -7.07 16.47
N ALA A 214 12.51 -6.24 17.51
CA ALA A 214 12.12 -4.83 17.44
C ALA A 214 13.18 -3.91 18.06
N GLU A 215 13.81 -3.05 17.25
CA GLU A 215 14.70 -1.98 17.71
C GLU A 215 14.01 -0.62 17.50
N VAL A 216 13.69 0.09 18.58
CA VAL A 216 12.95 1.36 18.55
C VAL A 216 13.72 2.45 19.29
N SER A 217 13.91 3.61 18.66
CA SER A 217 14.62 4.76 19.24
C SER A 217 14.05 6.11 18.79
N GLY A 218 14.53 7.21 19.39
CA GLY A 218 14.02 8.57 19.12
C GLY A 218 12.64 8.83 19.72
N ASN A 219 11.78 9.53 18.98
CA ASN A 219 10.36 9.73 19.26
C ASN A 219 9.52 8.82 18.36
N SER A 220 9.64 7.51 18.57
CA SER A 220 9.07 6.49 17.67
C SER A 220 8.25 5.45 18.42
N PHE A 221 7.31 4.81 17.73
CA PHE A 221 6.61 3.66 18.29
C PHE A 221 6.38 2.56 17.27
N VAL A 222 6.31 1.33 17.78
CA VAL A 222 5.89 0.14 17.04
C VAL A 222 4.64 -0.43 17.71
N ASP A 223 3.53 -0.50 16.99
CA ASP A 223 2.29 -1.14 17.43
C ASP A 223 2.08 -2.43 16.64
N VAL A 224 2.01 -3.56 17.35
CA VAL A 224 1.67 -4.86 16.79
C VAL A 224 0.32 -5.26 17.37
N GLY A 225 -0.72 -5.07 16.57
CA GLY A 225 -2.10 -5.29 16.95
C GLY A 225 -2.49 -6.76 16.95
N HIS A 226 -3.23 -7.22 17.95
CA HIS A 226 -3.86 -8.55 17.98
C HIS A 226 -2.92 -9.70 17.56
N ALA A 227 -1.72 -9.80 18.15
CA ALA A 227 -0.75 -10.85 17.82
C ALA A 227 -0.53 -11.84 18.98
N GLN A 228 -0.32 -13.12 18.66
CA GLN A 228 0.27 -14.13 19.53
C GLN A 228 1.74 -14.29 19.16
N ILE A 229 2.66 -14.06 20.10
CA ILE A 229 4.10 -14.01 19.80
C ILE A 229 4.83 -15.09 20.60
N ASP A 230 5.53 -15.99 19.90
CA ASP A 230 6.27 -17.09 20.54
C ASP A 230 7.57 -16.59 21.18
N SER A 231 8.34 -15.78 20.45
CA SER A 231 9.62 -15.22 20.87
C SER A 231 9.72 -13.74 20.50
N ILE A 232 10.19 -12.93 21.43
CA ILE A 232 10.40 -11.50 21.23
C ILE A 232 11.78 -11.08 21.73
N ASP A 233 12.51 -10.33 20.90
CA ASP A 233 13.71 -9.59 21.28
C ASP A 233 13.47 -8.10 21.00
N PHE A 234 13.72 -7.24 21.99
CA PHE A 234 13.49 -5.83 21.82
C PHE A 234 14.61 -4.95 22.42
N LYS A 235 14.85 -3.83 21.74
CA LYS A 235 15.69 -2.74 22.24
C LYS A 235 14.90 -1.44 22.09
N VAL A 236 14.66 -0.78 23.21
CA VAL A 236 13.88 0.47 23.27
C VAL A 236 14.76 1.53 23.93
N SER A 237 14.92 2.68 23.30
CA SER A 237 15.68 3.83 23.83
C SER A 237 14.96 5.16 23.62
N ASP A 238 15.39 6.21 24.30
CA ASP A 238 14.85 7.57 24.17
C ASP A 238 13.34 7.66 24.51
N THR A 239 12.58 8.46 23.78
CA THR A 239 11.12 8.64 23.93
C THR A 239 10.38 7.68 23.01
N SER A 240 10.60 6.37 23.18
CA SER A 240 10.02 5.36 22.31
C SER A 240 9.22 4.28 23.04
N ALA A 241 8.38 3.57 22.29
CA ALA A 241 7.52 2.52 22.83
C ALA A 241 7.30 1.37 21.84
N ILE A 242 7.09 0.18 22.39
CA ILE A 242 6.52 -0.96 21.67
C ILE A 242 5.18 -1.28 22.34
N VAL A 243 4.12 -1.26 21.56
CA VAL A 243 2.76 -1.61 21.97
C VAL A 243 2.42 -2.96 21.36
N LEU A 244 2.06 -3.92 22.20
CA LEU A 244 1.65 -5.26 21.78
C LEU A 244 0.25 -5.51 22.33
N SER A 245 -0.70 -5.88 21.48
CA SER A 245 -2.04 -6.27 21.91
C SER A 245 -2.38 -7.68 21.41
N GLY A 246 -3.20 -8.43 22.16
CA GLY A 246 -3.60 -9.80 21.80
C GLY A 246 -3.28 -10.88 22.85
N GLY A 247 -3.61 -12.12 22.49
CA GLY A 247 -3.48 -13.29 23.36
C GLY A 247 -2.05 -13.84 23.44
N THR A 248 -1.34 -13.46 24.49
CA THR A 248 -0.17 -14.17 25.06
C THR A 248 1.19 -13.91 24.40
N ILE A 249 2.07 -13.25 25.17
CA ILE A 249 3.50 -13.58 25.23
C ILE A 249 3.61 -14.91 25.98
N LYS A 250 3.85 -16.03 25.28
CA LYS A 250 3.88 -17.36 25.93
C LYS A 250 5.19 -17.67 26.63
N LYS A 251 6.29 -16.93 26.42
CA LYS A 251 7.61 -17.43 26.82
C LYS A 251 8.68 -16.49 27.39
N HIS A 252 8.53 -15.15 27.46
CA HIS A 252 9.71 -14.28 27.72
C HIS A 252 9.61 -13.22 28.82
N PHE A 253 8.76 -13.40 29.85
CA PHE A 253 8.95 -12.65 31.11
C PHE A 253 9.55 -13.53 32.21
N PRO A 254 10.88 -13.60 32.34
CA PRO A 254 11.50 -13.96 33.60
C PRO A 254 11.52 -12.71 34.52
N GLY A 255 10.65 -12.70 35.54
CA GLY A 255 10.64 -11.71 36.64
C GLY A 255 9.24 -11.11 36.88
N ASN A 256 8.60 -11.16 38.06
CA ASN A 256 9.01 -11.57 39.41
C ASN A 256 7.91 -12.44 40.03
N ARG A 257 8.29 -13.55 40.67
CA ARG A 257 7.58 -14.10 41.83
C ARG A 257 8.46 -13.91 43.05
#